data_AF-A0A257RLJ4-F1
#
_entry.id   AF-A0A257RLJ4-F1
#
_cell.length_a   1.000
_cell.length_b   1.000
_cell.length_c   1.000
_cell.angle_alpha   90.00
_cell.angle_beta   90.00
_cell.angle_gamma   90.00
#
_symmetry.space_group_name_H-M   'P 1'
#
loop_
_entity.id
_entity.type
_entity.pdbx_description
1 polymer ?
#
loop_
_entity_poly.entity_id
_entity_poly.type
_entity_poly.pdbx_seq_one_letter_code
_entity_poly.pdbx_strand_id
1 'polypeptide(L)'
;MLSIVPPVAARHPKRIEQLGRVRTDDYAWMKDDNWQAVLRDPAVLRPDIRAHLLAENAYTAGVLAGTEGLQEELRAEMKARIKQDDASVPKPDGPFAYYRRYDPGAEHPIYVRTPRAGGAEAILLDADAQAKGHAYYRVIGARHSPDHAWFAYAEDAQGSEVYQVRVKSLATGALLPGVIESCSGDFAWSPC
;
A
#
# COMPACT_ATOMS: atom_id res chain seq x y z
N MET A 1 0.63 -33.88 22.46
CA MET A 1 0.65 -32.62 21.71
C MET A 1 1.16 -31.53 22.64
N LEU A 2 2.23 -30.82 22.30
CA LEU A 2 2.59 -29.61 23.05
C LEU A 2 1.43 -28.62 22.91
N SER A 3 0.86 -28.21 24.04
CA SER A 3 -0.19 -27.18 24.07
C SER A 3 0.45 -25.84 23.74
N ILE A 4 0.02 -25.22 22.65
CA ILE A 4 0.44 -23.86 22.29
C ILE A 4 -0.36 -22.90 23.17
N VAL A 5 0.34 -22.14 24.00
CA VAL A 5 -0.28 -21.25 25.00
C VAL A 5 -0.35 -19.82 24.44
N PRO A 6 -1.51 -19.15 24.48
CA PRO A 6 -1.61 -17.77 24.03
C PRO A 6 -0.76 -16.84 24.92
N PRO A 7 -0.11 -15.82 24.34
CA PRO A 7 0.63 -14.85 25.14
C PRO A 7 -0.34 -14.06 26.02
N VAL A 8 0.04 -13.85 27.28
CA VAL A 8 -0.77 -13.07 28.22
C VAL A 8 -0.24 -11.64 28.26
N ALA A 9 -1.07 -10.70 27.85
CA ALA A 9 -0.77 -9.27 27.94
C ALA A 9 -0.61 -8.80 29.39
N ALA A 10 0.43 -8.00 29.66
CA ALA A 10 0.57 -7.32 30.94
C ALA A 10 -0.60 -6.34 31.14
N ARG A 11 -1.13 -6.28 32.37
CA ARG A 11 -2.18 -5.33 32.75
C ARG A 11 -1.55 -4.13 33.42
N HIS A 12 -1.66 -2.95 32.79
CA HIS A 12 -1.24 -1.67 33.34
C HIS A 12 -2.48 -0.78 33.51
N PRO A 13 -3.15 -0.80 34.68
CA PRO A 13 -4.40 -0.09 34.88
C PRO A 13 -4.27 1.41 34.63
N LYS A 14 -4.94 1.91 33.58
CA LYS A 14 -5.05 3.34 33.29
C LYS A 14 -6.47 3.82 33.52
N ARG A 15 -6.66 4.66 34.54
CA ARG A 15 -7.95 5.31 34.82
C ARG A 15 -8.20 6.43 33.80
N ILE A 16 -9.34 6.38 33.13
CA ILE A 16 -9.78 7.38 32.15
C ILE A 16 -11.12 7.93 32.63
N GLU A 17 -11.19 9.25 32.81
CA GLU A 17 -12.42 9.95 33.21
C GLU A 17 -12.91 10.83 32.06
N GLN A 18 -14.16 10.64 31.65
CA GLN A 18 -14.78 11.40 30.56
C GLN A 18 -16.25 11.64 30.86
N LEU A 19 -16.68 12.91 30.81
CA LEU A 19 -18.05 13.33 31.10
C LEU A 19 -18.57 12.79 32.45
N GLY A 20 -17.74 12.82 33.50
CA GLY A 20 -18.07 12.35 34.84
C GLY A 20 -18.14 10.83 35.02
N ARG A 21 -17.75 10.04 34.01
CA ARG A 21 -17.71 8.58 34.07
C ARG A 21 -16.26 8.08 34.07
N VAL A 22 -15.98 7.07 34.90
CA VAL A 22 -14.65 6.49 35.05
C VAL A 22 -14.63 5.09 34.44
N ARG A 23 -13.61 4.83 33.61
CA ARG A 23 -13.26 3.49 33.12
C ARG A 23 -11.78 3.19 33.41
N THR A 24 -11.45 1.91 33.58
CA THR A 24 -10.07 1.44 33.65
C THR A 24 -9.74 0.68 32.38
N ASP A 25 -8.68 1.09 31.70
CA ASP A 25 -8.13 0.40 30.54
C ASP A 25 -6.77 -0.19 30.92
N ASP A 26 -6.73 -1.50 31.12
CA ASP A 26 -5.51 -2.22 31.50
C ASP A 26 -4.51 -2.37 30.35
N TYR A 27 -4.94 -2.10 29.10
CA TYR A 27 -4.15 -2.35 27.89
C TYR A 27 -3.89 -1.07 27.09
N ALA A 28 -4.23 0.10 27.65
CA ALA A 28 -3.94 1.39 27.04
C ALA A 28 -2.44 1.58 26.72
N TRP A 29 -1.56 0.87 27.42
CA TRP A 29 -0.11 0.88 27.19
C TRP A 29 0.30 0.30 25.82
N MET A 30 -0.54 -0.53 25.20
CA MET A 30 -0.29 -1.12 23.87
C MET A 30 -0.43 -0.11 22.74
N LYS A 31 -1.06 1.03 23.01
CA LYS A 31 -0.98 2.18 22.11
C LYS A 31 0.35 2.88 22.37
N ASP A 32 1.22 2.87 21.37
CA ASP A 32 2.42 3.69 21.41
C ASP A 32 2.01 5.19 21.43
N ASP A 33 2.54 5.97 22.36
CA ASP A 33 2.24 7.40 22.42
C ASP A 33 2.77 8.13 21.17
N ASN A 34 3.82 7.58 20.54
CA ASN A 34 4.40 8.07 19.30
C ASN A 34 3.96 7.24 18.08
N TRP A 35 2.75 6.66 18.10
CA TRP A 35 2.24 5.80 17.02
C TRP A 35 2.33 6.43 15.62
N GLN A 36 2.23 7.76 15.51
CA GLN A 36 2.37 8.46 14.23
C GLN A 36 3.78 8.33 13.65
N ALA A 37 4.84 8.36 14.48
CA ALA A 37 6.18 8.07 14.03
C ALA A 37 6.35 6.58 13.73
N VAL A 38 5.73 5.69 14.51
CA VAL A 38 5.75 4.24 14.24
C VAL A 38 5.15 3.90 12.87
N LEU A 39 4.10 4.60 12.43
CA LEU A 39 3.54 4.42 11.09
C LEU A 39 4.52 4.76 9.96
N ARG A 40 5.46 5.69 10.21
CA ARG A 40 6.51 6.09 9.26
C ARG A 40 7.81 5.31 9.44
N ASP A 41 8.03 4.76 10.63
CA ASP A 41 9.19 3.94 10.92
C ASP A 41 8.80 2.91 11.98
N PRO A 42 8.41 1.69 11.56
CA PRO A 42 8.09 0.63 12.49
C PRO A 42 9.26 0.27 13.42
N ALA A 43 10.51 0.66 13.13
CA ALA A 43 11.66 0.40 13.99
C ALA A 43 11.58 1.15 15.33
N VAL A 44 10.92 2.33 15.38
CA VAL A 44 10.80 3.12 16.61
C VAL A 44 9.72 2.64 17.56
N LEU A 45 8.95 1.61 17.21
CA LEU A 45 7.95 1.01 18.09
C LEU A 45 8.58 0.57 19.42
N ARG A 46 7.93 0.94 20.53
CA ARG A 46 8.38 0.58 21.87
C ARG A 46 8.64 -0.94 22.01
N PRO A 47 9.75 -1.34 22.66
CA PRO A 47 10.15 -2.75 22.74
C PRO A 47 9.13 -3.69 23.42
N ASP A 48 8.40 -3.21 24.42
CA ASP A 48 7.37 -3.99 25.13
C ASP A 48 6.17 -4.32 24.23
N ILE A 49 5.72 -3.36 23.43
CA ILE A 49 4.67 -3.57 22.43
C ILE A 49 5.16 -4.53 21.35
N ARG A 50 6.37 -4.29 20.80
CA ARG A 50 6.98 -5.16 19.78
C ARG A 50 7.09 -6.61 20.27
N ALA A 51 7.56 -6.82 21.50
CA ALA A 51 7.71 -8.15 22.08
C ALA A 51 6.36 -8.89 22.15
N HIS A 52 5.29 -8.19 22.55
CA HIS A 52 3.96 -8.78 22.60
C HIS A 52 3.42 -9.13 21.21
N LEU A 53 3.58 -8.24 20.21
CA LEU A 53 3.19 -8.52 18.82
C LEU A 53 3.93 -9.72 18.22
N LEU A 54 5.22 -9.87 18.51
CA LEU A 54 6.00 -11.03 18.05
C LEU A 54 5.52 -12.32 18.72
N ALA A 55 5.15 -12.27 20.01
CA ALA A 55 4.60 -13.42 20.71
C ALA A 55 3.23 -13.84 20.13
N GLU A 56 2.38 -12.88 19.78
CA GLU A 56 1.09 -13.14 19.10
C GLU A 56 1.27 -13.72 17.70
N ASN A 57 2.25 -13.22 16.93
CA ASN A 57 2.59 -13.79 15.62
C ASN A 57 3.08 -15.25 15.75
N ALA A 58 3.93 -15.54 16.75
CA ALA A 58 4.42 -16.89 17.00
C ALA A 58 3.30 -17.84 17.43
N TYR A 59 2.39 -17.37 18.29
CA TYR A 59 1.20 -18.13 18.69
C TYR A 59 0.31 -18.43 17.49
N THR A 60 0.03 -17.43 16.66
CA THR A 60 -0.75 -17.57 15.42
C THR A 60 -0.13 -18.60 14.48
N ALA A 61 1.18 -18.51 14.24
CA ALA A 61 1.91 -19.47 13.41
C ALA A 61 1.79 -20.90 13.97
N GLY A 62 1.93 -21.06 15.30
CA GLY A 62 1.76 -22.36 15.95
C GLY A 62 0.36 -22.93 15.78
N VAL A 63 -0.68 -22.14 16.04
CA VAL A 63 -2.09 -22.58 15.95
C VAL A 63 -2.45 -22.96 14.52
N LEU A 64 -1.93 -22.23 13.53
CA LEU A 64 -2.23 -22.45 12.12
C LEU A 64 -1.28 -23.42 11.41
N ALA A 65 -0.23 -23.92 12.07
CA ALA A 65 0.73 -24.84 11.46
C ALA A 65 0.07 -26.08 10.82
N GLY A 66 -1.00 -26.61 11.43
CA GLY A 66 -1.74 -27.75 10.90
C GLY A 66 -2.54 -27.48 9.62
N THR A 67 -2.70 -26.21 9.22
CA THR A 67 -3.47 -25.82 8.03
C THR A 67 -2.59 -25.34 6.88
N GLU A 68 -1.25 -25.38 7.00
CA GLU A 68 -0.33 -24.90 5.97
C GLU A 68 -0.58 -25.53 4.60
N GLY A 69 -0.89 -26.83 4.55
CA GLY A 69 -1.22 -27.52 3.29
C GLY A 69 -2.48 -26.95 2.62
N LEU A 70 -3.53 -26.68 3.41
CA LEU A 70 -4.77 -26.07 2.92
C LEU A 70 -4.54 -24.61 2.50
N GLN A 71 -3.70 -23.87 3.23
CA GLN A 71 -3.35 -22.49 2.88
C GLN A 71 -2.67 -22.42 1.51
N GLU A 72 -1.72 -23.33 1.22
CA GLU A 72 -1.06 -23.36 -0.09
C GLU A 72 -2.00 -23.80 -1.20
N GLU A 73 -2.89 -24.78 -0.95
CA GLU A 73 -3.92 -25.19 -1.91
C GLU A 73 -4.83 -24.01 -2.27
N LEU A 74 -5.39 -23.31 -1.28
CA LEU A 74 -6.24 -22.16 -1.48
C LEU A 74 -5.49 -21.02 -2.19
N ARG A 75 -4.21 -20.79 -1.86
CA ARG A 75 -3.36 -19.81 -2.53
C ARG A 75 -3.17 -20.14 -4.01
N ALA A 76 -2.87 -21.40 -4.32
CA ALA A 76 -2.70 -21.86 -5.69
C ALA A 76 -4.00 -21.74 -6.49
N GLU A 77 -5.14 -22.12 -5.91
CA GLU A 77 -6.45 -21.97 -6.54
C GLU A 77 -6.80 -20.51 -6.84
N MET A 78 -6.61 -19.61 -5.86
CA MET A 78 -6.87 -18.18 -6.03
C MET A 78 -5.99 -17.62 -7.15
N LYS A 79 -4.70 -17.96 -7.18
CA LYS A 79 -3.76 -17.51 -8.23
C LYS A 79 -4.15 -18.06 -9.61
N ALA A 80 -4.60 -19.32 -9.69
CA ALA A 80 -4.98 -19.95 -10.96
C ALA A 80 -6.23 -19.31 -11.60
N ARG A 81 -7.08 -18.65 -10.80
CA ARG A 81 -8.28 -17.94 -11.29
C ARG A 81 -7.99 -16.50 -11.73
N ILE A 82 -6.80 -15.97 -11.45
CA ILE A 82 -6.40 -14.61 -11.84
C ILE A 82 -5.68 -14.69 -13.18
N LYS A 83 -6.16 -13.92 -14.17
CA LYS A 83 -5.45 -13.72 -15.42
C LYS A 83 -4.19 -12.90 -15.14
N GLN A 84 -3.01 -13.45 -15.42
CA GLN A 84 -1.74 -12.80 -15.06
C GLN A 84 -1.41 -11.60 -15.96
N ASP A 85 -1.87 -11.61 -17.20
CA ASP A 85 -1.75 -10.52 -18.18
C ASP A 85 -3.07 -9.74 -18.28
N ASP A 86 -3.57 -9.27 -17.14
CA ASP A 86 -4.81 -8.50 -17.09
C ASP A 86 -4.58 -7.05 -17.53
N ALA A 87 -5.56 -6.48 -18.24
CA ALA A 87 -5.54 -5.10 -18.68
C ALA A 87 -6.92 -4.49 -18.53
N SER A 88 -6.97 -3.26 -18.02
CA SER A 88 -8.22 -2.50 -17.99
C SER A 88 -8.64 -2.12 -19.40
N VAL A 89 -9.95 -1.98 -19.63
CA VAL A 89 -10.49 -1.46 -20.89
C VAL A 89 -9.88 -0.08 -21.21
N PRO A 90 -9.31 0.15 -22.42
CA PRO A 90 -8.81 1.44 -22.83
C PRO A 90 -9.88 2.54 -22.74
N LYS A 91 -9.61 3.55 -21.92
CA LYS A 91 -10.48 4.71 -21.75
C LYS A 91 -10.04 5.84 -22.68
N PRO A 92 -10.82 6.19 -23.71
CA PRO A 92 -10.46 7.27 -24.62
C PRO A 92 -10.58 8.64 -23.92
N ASP A 93 -9.57 9.49 -24.09
CA ASP A 93 -9.56 10.87 -23.62
C ASP A 93 -8.65 11.74 -24.51
N GLY A 94 -9.21 12.81 -25.07
CA GLY A 94 -8.55 13.61 -26.09
C GLY A 94 -7.95 12.76 -27.23
N PRO A 95 -6.69 12.98 -27.64
CA PRO A 95 -6.04 12.24 -28.72
C PRO A 95 -5.52 10.85 -28.31
N PHE A 96 -5.74 10.41 -27.06
CA PHE A 96 -5.20 9.16 -26.53
C PHE A 96 -6.29 8.21 -26.00
N ALA A 97 -5.89 6.97 -25.74
CA ALA A 97 -6.62 6.01 -24.91
C ALA A 97 -5.70 5.53 -23.78
N TYR A 98 -6.21 5.56 -22.55
CA TYR A 98 -5.45 5.27 -21.34
C TYR A 98 -5.91 3.96 -20.72
N TYR A 99 -4.98 3.14 -20.25
CA TYR A 99 -5.28 1.93 -19.50
C TYR A 99 -4.11 1.57 -18.59
N ARG A 100 -4.32 0.56 -17.75
CA ARG A 100 -3.25 -0.13 -17.04
C ARG A 100 -3.24 -1.59 -17.44
N ARG A 101 -2.07 -2.20 -17.42
CA ARG A 101 -1.86 -3.63 -17.66
C ARG A 101 -0.92 -4.21 -16.62
N TYR A 102 -0.97 -5.51 -16.45
CA TYR A 102 0.00 -6.28 -15.69
C TYR A 102 0.80 -7.14 -16.67
N ASP A 103 2.11 -7.17 -16.50
CA ASP A 103 2.93 -8.16 -17.18
C ASP A 103 2.86 -9.50 -16.42
N PRO A 104 3.06 -10.65 -17.10
CA PRO A 104 3.01 -11.95 -16.44
C PRO A 104 3.93 -12.01 -15.21
N GLY A 105 3.33 -12.24 -14.05
CA GLY A 105 4.05 -12.32 -12.77
C GLY A 105 4.34 -10.98 -12.09
N ALA A 106 3.93 -9.85 -12.67
CA ALA A 106 4.02 -8.54 -12.03
C ALA A 106 3.06 -8.44 -10.85
N GLU A 107 3.49 -7.76 -9.78
CA GLU A 107 2.67 -7.51 -8.59
C GLU A 107 2.00 -6.13 -8.66
N HIS A 108 2.48 -5.25 -9.54
CA HIS A 108 1.97 -3.90 -9.72
C HIS A 108 1.67 -3.57 -11.19
N PRO A 109 0.76 -2.62 -11.45
CA PRO A 109 0.37 -2.28 -12.81
C PRO A 109 1.40 -1.38 -13.51
N ILE A 110 1.42 -1.49 -14.84
CA ILE A 110 2.05 -0.54 -15.73
C ILE A 110 0.94 0.36 -16.29
N TYR A 111 1.04 1.66 -16.06
CA TYR A 111 0.14 2.68 -16.59
C TYR A 111 0.64 3.13 -17.95
N VAL A 112 -0.25 3.09 -18.94
CA VAL A 112 0.11 3.25 -20.34
C VAL A 112 -0.94 4.09 -21.09
N ARG A 113 -0.54 4.59 -22.25
CA ARG A 113 -1.47 5.16 -23.23
C ARG A 113 -1.12 4.75 -24.65
N THR A 114 -2.09 4.80 -25.54
CA THR A 114 -1.92 4.69 -26.99
C THR A 114 -2.57 5.90 -27.67
N PRO A 115 -2.22 6.22 -28.93
CA PRO A 115 -3.06 7.09 -29.75
C PRO A 115 -4.49 6.56 -29.80
N ARG A 116 -5.49 7.45 -29.76
CA ARG A 116 -6.91 7.05 -29.71
C ARG A 116 -7.31 6.13 -30.87
N ALA A 117 -6.73 6.35 -32.06
CA ALA A 117 -7.00 5.56 -33.25
C ALA A 117 -6.23 4.21 -33.29
N GLY A 118 -5.55 3.84 -32.21
CA GLY A 118 -4.60 2.74 -32.18
C GLY A 118 -3.20 3.17 -32.60
N GLY A 119 -2.19 2.43 -32.14
CA GLY A 119 -0.78 2.72 -32.38
C GLY A 119 0.10 2.16 -31.28
N ALA A 120 1.38 2.55 -31.30
CA ALA A 120 2.36 2.13 -30.31
C ALA A 120 1.99 2.61 -28.91
N GLU A 121 2.19 1.74 -27.92
CA GLU A 121 2.01 2.04 -26.51
C GLU A 121 3.14 2.92 -25.98
N ALA A 122 2.78 3.89 -25.13
CA ALA A 122 3.71 4.69 -24.35
C ALA A 122 3.50 4.43 -22.86
N ILE A 123 4.58 4.07 -22.15
CA ILE A 123 4.56 3.84 -20.71
C ILE A 123 4.59 5.18 -19.97
N LEU A 124 3.54 5.42 -19.18
CA LEU A 124 3.42 6.59 -18.31
C LEU A 124 4.14 6.34 -17.00
N LEU A 125 3.91 5.18 -16.41
CA LEU A 125 4.47 4.74 -15.14
C LEU A 125 4.56 3.21 -15.10
N ASP A 126 5.74 2.68 -14.79
CA ASP A 126 5.95 1.27 -14.47
C ASP A 126 6.03 1.13 -12.94
N ALA A 127 4.90 0.84 -12.29
CA ALA A 127 4.85 0.75 -10.84
C ALA A 127 5.52 -0.54 -10.33
N ASP A 128 5.61 -1.59 -11.15
CA ASP A 128 6.28 -2.83 -10.81
C ASP A 128 7.80 -2.65 -10.76
N ALA A 129 8.35 -1.94 -11.74
CA ALA A 129 9.76 -1.55 -11.70
C ALA A 129 10.09 -0.65 -10.50
N GLN A 130 9.19 0.28 -10.14
CA GLN A 130 9.38 1.15 -8.98
C GLN A 130 9.27 0.43 -7.64
N ALA A 131 8.45 -0.63 -7.55
CA ALA A 131 8.29 -1.41 -6.33
C ALA A 131 9.55 -2.20 -5.94
N LYS A 132 10.44 -2.48 -6.90
CA LYS A 132 11.64 -3.30 -6.67
C LYS A 132 12.51 -2.72 -5.56
N GLY A 133 12.76 -3.53 -4.53
CA GLY A 133 13.57 -3.16 -3.37
C GLY A 133 12.76 -2.60 -2.20
N HIS A 134 11.45 -2.39 -2.36
CA HIS A 134 10.56 -2.04 -1.28
C HIS A 134 9.82 -3.27 -0.75
N ALA A 135 9.68 -3.37 0.58
CA ALA A 135 8.87 -4.43 1.21
C ALA A 135 7.35 -4.22 0.99
N TYR A 136 6.96 -2.99 0.64
CA TYR A 136 5.61 -2.59 0.30
C TYR A 136 5.69 -1.50 -0.77
N TYR A 137 4.81 -1.53 -1.76
CA TYR A 137 4.68 -0.42 -2.69
C TYR A 137 3.23 -0.27 -3.13
N ARG A 138 2.75 0.97 -3.18
CA ARG A 138 1.41 1.26 -3.66
C ARG A 138 1.39 2.58 -4.40
N VAL A 139 0.77 2.54 -5.58
CA VAL A 139 0.44 3.74 -6.35
C VAL A 139 -1.06 3.98 -6.30
N ILE A 140 -1.45 5.20 -5.98
CA ILE A 140 -2.84 5.70 -6.11
C ILE A 140 -2.85 7.03 -6.86
N GLY A 141 -4.05 7.52 -7.18
CA GLY A 141 -4.24 8.84 -7.77
C GLY A 141 -3.65 9.05 -9.18
N ALA A 142 -3.04 8.04 -9.81
CA ALA A 142 -2.30 8.15 -11.05
C ALA A 142 -3.16 8.65 -12.25
N ARG A 143 -2.87 9.85 -12.76
CA ARG A 143 -3.66 10.51 -13.81
C ARG A 143 -2.86 11.54 -14.61
N HIS A 144 -3.17 11.67 -15.90
CA HIS A 144 -2.62 12.70 -16.78
C HIS A 144 -3.24 14.08 -16.55
N SER A 145 -2.52 15.14 -16.92
CA SER A 145 -3.01 16.52 -16.97
C SER A 145 -4.00 16.73 -18.12
N PRO A 146 -4.87 17.77 -18.09
CA PRO A 146 -5.85 18.05 -19.14
C PRO A 146 -5.26 18.21 -20.55
N ASP A 147 -4.04 18.75 -20.65
CA ASP A 147 -3.28 18.91 -21.89
C ASP A 147 -2.51 17.64 -22.31
N HIS A 148 -2.61 16.56 -21.53
CA HIS A 148 -1.93 15.29 -21.72
C HIS A 148 -0.38 15.37 -21.76
N ALA A 149 0.20 16.47 -21.29
CA ALA A 149 1.66 16.68 -21.30
C ALA A 149 2.34 16.15 -20.02
N TRP A 150 1.59 16.01 -18.93
CA TRP A 150 2.10 15.60 -17.62
C TRP A 150 1.35 14.38 -17.10
N PHE A 151 2.02 13.62 -16.25
CA PHE A 151 1.44 12.50 -15.51
C PHE A 151 1.81 12.62 -14.04
N ALA A 152 0.81 12.68 -13.17
CA ALA A 152 1.00 12.72 -11.74
C ALA A 152 0.53 11.41 -11.12
N TYR A 153 1.19 11.00 -10.04
CA TYR A 153 0.84 9.80 -9.28
C TYR A 153 1.26 9.97 -7.83
N ALA A 154 0.54 9.30 -6.93
CA ALA A 154 0.84 9.28 -5.50
C ALA A 154 1.40 7.90 -5.13
N GLU A 155 2.54 7.85 -4.46
CA GLU A 155 3.21 6.61 -4.05
C GLU A 155 3.32 6.51 -2.52
N ASP A 156 3.15 5.30 -1.99
CA ASP A 156 3.45 4.90 -0.61
C ASP A 156 4.32 3.65 -0.65
N ALA A 157 5.53 3.74 -0.13
CA ALA A 157 6.53 2.67 -0.14
C ALA A 157 6.65 1.93 1.21
N GLN A 158 5.76 2.21 2.16
CA GLN A 158 5.86 1.71 3.54
C GLN A 158 4.52 1.23 4.11
N GLY A 159 3.39 1.51 3.45
CA GLY A 159 2.07 1.10 3.88
C GLY A 159 1.49 1.97 4.99
N SER A 160 1.98 3.21 5.08
CA SER A 160 1.57 4.19 6.10
C SER A 160 0.28 4.93 5.74
N GLU A 161 -0.19 4.79 4.48
CA GLU A 161 -1.23 5.62 3.87
C GLU A 161 -0.90 7.12 3.82
N VAL A 162 0.38 7.46 4.03
CA VAL A 162 0.95 8.78 3.82
C VAL A 162 1.74 8.76 2.52
N TYR A 163 1.20 9.44 1.51
CA TYR A 163 1.71 9.39 0.15
C TYR A 163 2.62 10.56 -0.18
N GLN A 164 3.47 10.35 -1.20
CA GLN A 164 4.20 11.39 -1.92
C GLN A 164 3.60 11.53 -3.32
N VAL A 165 3.22 12.74 -3.74
CA VAL A 165 2.81 12.98 -5.13
C VAL A 165 4.00 13.43 -5.95
N ARG A 166 4.23 12.72 -7.05
CA ARG A 166 5.23 13.03 -8.06
C ARG A 166 4.56 13.43 -9.36
N VAL A 167 5.22 14.29 -10.12
CA VAL A 167 4.77 14.73 -11.44
C VAL A 167 5.87 14.45 -12.46
N LYS A 168 5.50 13.80 -13.57
CA LYS A 168 6.38 13.40 -14.67
C LYS A 168 6.01 14.14 -15.94
N SER A 169 6.99 14.70 -16.64
CA SER A 169 6.81 15.17 -18.01
C SER A 169 6.70 13.97 -18.95
N LEU A 170 5.64 13.91 -19.75
CA LEU A 170 5.47 12.84 -20.74
C LEU A 170 6.27 13.08 -22.02
N ALA A 171 6.75 14.30 -22.25
CA ALA A 171 7.61 14.61 -23.39
C ALA A 171 9.05 14.14 -23.16
N THR A 172 9.57 14.33 -21.94
CA THR A 172 10.98 14.02 -21.61
C THR A 172 11.14 12.78 -20.75
N GLY A 173 10.08 12.31 -20.10
CA GLY A 173 10.13 11.25 -19.10
C GLY A 173 10.67 11.70 -17.73
N ALA A 174 11.10 12.96 -17.58
CA ALA A 174 11.70 13.48 -16.36
C ALA A 174 10.66 13.75 -15.27
N LEU A 175 11.02 13.49 -14.02
CA LEU A 175 10.25 13.93 -12.86
C LEU A 175 10.53 15.41 -12.55
N LEU A 176 9.48 16.13 -12.16
CA LEU A 176 9.64 17.46 -11.58
C LEU A 176 10.32 17.35 -10.22
N PRO A 177 11.17 18.33 -9.85
CA PRO A 177 11.88 18.31 -8.57
C PRO A 177 10.96 18.53 -7.35
N GLY A 178 9.80 19.15 -7.54
CA GLY A 178 8.82 19.37 -6.46
C GLY A 178 8.01 18.11 -6.18
N VAL A 179 8.40 17.37 -5.14
CA VAL A 179 7.58 16.29 -4.56
C VAL A 179 6.64 16.89 -3.53
N ILE A 180 5.36 16.56 -3.60
CA ILE A 180 4.38 16.93 -2.56
C ILE A 180 4.40 15.82 -1.53
N GLU A 181 4.95 16.11 -0.35
CA GLU A 181 5.09 15.14 0.73
C GLU A 181 3.88 15.14 1.66
N SER A 182 3.75 14.07 2.46
CA SER A 182 2.80 14.00 3.59
C SER A 182 1.34 14.29 3.22
N CYS A 183 0.81 13.61 2.20
CA CYS A 183 -0.57 13.79 1.75
C CYS A 183 -1.37 12.48 1.75
N SER A 184 -2.70 12.59 1.59
CA SER A 184 -3.59 11.42 1.44
C SER A 184 -3.45 10.71 0.09
N GLY A 185 -2.72 11.30 -0.85
CA GLY A 185 -2.53 10.80 -2.22
C GLY A 185 -3.69 11.08 -3.17
N ASP A 186 -4.79 11.69 -2.71
CA ASP A 186 -5.79 12.25 -3.61
C ASP A 186 -5.40 13.66 -4.06
N PHE A 187 -5.61 13.94 -5.35
CA PHE A 187 -5.29 15.21 -5.97
C PHE A 187 -6.10 15.41 -7.25
N ALA A 188 -6.18 16.64 -7.72
CA ALA A 188 -6.80 17.00 -8.99
C ALA A 188 -5.92 17.98 -9.76
N TRP A 189 -5.97 17.90 -11.08
CA TRP A 189 -5.38 18.91 -11.94
C TRP A 189 -6.30 20.12 -12.01
N SER A 190 -5.71 21.32 -11.97
CA SER A 190 -6.44 22.55 -12.27
C SER A 190 -6.97 22.50 -13.72
N PRO A 191 -8.20 22.95 -13.99
CA PRO A 191 -8.66 23.22 -15.34
C PRO A 191 -8.01 24.54 -15.79
N CYS A 192 -6.79 24.48 -16.30
CA CYS A 192 -6.21 25.62 -17.00
C CYS A 192 -6.83 25.76 -18.39
#